data_AF-A0A089NZB7-F1
#
_entry.id   AF-A0A089NZB7-F1
#
_cell.length_a   1.000
_cell.length_b   1.000
_cell.length_c   1.000
_cell.angle_alpha   90.00
_cell.angle_beta   90.00
_cell.angle_gamma   90.00
#
_symmetry.space_group_name_H-M   'P 1'
#
loop_
_entity.id
_entity.type
_entity.pdbx_description
1 polymer ?
#
loop_
_entity_poly.entity_id
_entity_poly.type
_entity_poly.pdbx_seq_one_letter_code
_entity_poly.pdbx_strand_id
1 'polypeptide(L)'
;MPRTSTATAKSEQTPEAQLAGLTLTRETLKARQSAVAVEVEAALAARRRALIEGASAAEAAEAERACREIEGTAFGITDALAELDRRILAAEERIEADRTAAQVEAVAVELERDSAAIDAAAEKVRRAVEVLAKASEAFTAAITPTAAPLFAKRDMHGVRDGESPERVAAFLVGHMIAGALPMIEVSEAGRHEQYGYVSPRPIEATAGDDPAKALLTGPMRAQAAAVRGGEAPPVLAQYLRPEPNFEPDREEIEVYVTSRFSYLKKTGYVPEIVSIRQQHLPTPVAEAAIEQGVAERDMPANWSNVMRAAQARAGDSYSIFEVPPLGFNLEEWRAAETKRRREAWLVEQQQAA
;
A
#
# COMPACT_ATOMS: atom_id res chain seq x y z
N MET A 1 45.63 -4.88 -52.99
CA MET A 1 44.79 -6.08 -52.83
C MET A 1 44.31 -6.20 -51.38
N PRO A 2 43.33 -5.41 -50.92
CA PRO A 2 42.70 -5.63 -49.62
C PRO A 2 41.71 -6.79 -49.72
N ARG A 3 41.77 -7.75 -48.79
CA ARG A 3 40.74 -8.79 -48.66
C ARG A 3 39.53 -8.19 -47.95
N THR A 4 38.43 -8.01 -48.66
CA THR A 4 37.14 -7.68 -48.05
C THR A 4 36.66 -8.87 -47.22
N SER A 5 36.65 -8.70 -45.90
CA SER A 5 35.99 -9.62 -44.99
C SER A 5 34.48 -9.50 -45.18
N THR A 6 33.85 -10.52 -45.78
CA THR A 6 32.39 -10.64 -45.80
C THR A 6 31.90 -11.02 -44.41
N ALA A 7 31.74 -10.01 -43.55
CA ALA A 7 31.00 -10.16 -42.31
C ALA A 7 29.54 -10.48 -42.66
N THR A 8 29.11 -11.70 -42.35
CA THR A 8 27.74 -12.15 -42.58
C THR A 8 26.79 -11.33 -41.71
N ALA A 9 26.06 -10.39 -42.31
CA ALA A 9 25.02 -9.62 -41.64
C ALA A 9 23.86 -10.54 -41.24
N LYS A 10 23.99 -11.16 -40.07
CA LYS A 10 22.94 -11.95 -39.42
C LYS A 10 21.84 -10.97 -39.00
N SER A 11 20.73 -10.95 -39.72
CA SER A 11 19.65 -9.99 -39.48
C SER A 11 19.14 -10.08 -38.04
N GLU A 12 19.27 -8.99 -37.29
CA GLU A 12 18.74 -8.82 -35.94
C GLU A 12 17.21 -8.67 -35.96
N GLN A 13 16.52 -9.74 -36.37
CA GLN A 13 15.09 -9.89 -36.11
C GLN A 13 14.90 -10.17 -34.62
N THR A 14 13.95 -9.50 -33.97
CA THR A 14 13.67 -9.74 -32.54
C THR A 14 13.20 -11.19 -32.31
N PRO A 15 13.35 -11.75 -31.10
CA PRO A 15 12.89 -13.10 -30.79
C PRO A 15 11.42 -13.35 -31.15
N GLU A 16 10.56 -12.35 -30.96
CA GLU A 16 9.12 -12.39 -31.29
C GLU A 16 8.87 -12.40 -32.80
N ALA A 17 9.64 -11.61 -33.58
CA ALA A 17 9.56 -11.63 -35.03
C ALA A 17 10.03 -12.98 -35.61
N GLN A 18 11.04 -13.61 -34.99
CA GLN A 18 11.48 -14.96 -35.33
C GLN A 18 10.38 -15.99 -35.01
N LEU A 19 9.76 -15.92 -33.83
CA LEU A 19 8.65 -16.81 -33.43
C LEU A 19 7.45 -16.69 -34.39
N ALA A 20 7.03 -15.46 -34.72
CA ALA A 20 5.95 -15.22 -35.68
C ALA A 20 6.25 -15.82 -37.06
N GLY A 21 7.48 -15.67 -37.57
CA GLY A 21 7.93 -16.29 -38.81
C GLY A 21 7.93 -17.83 -38.78
N LEU A 22 8.36 -18.43 -37.66
CA LEU A 22 8.33 -19.89 -37.48
C LEU A 22 6.88 -20.42 -37.44
N THR A 23 5.98 -19.76 -36.70
CA THR A 23 4.56 -20.13 -36.63
C THR A 23 3.86 -20.04 -37.98
N LEU A 24 4.07 -18.96 -38.74
CA LEU A 24 3.54 -18.82 -40.10
C LEU A 24 4.07 -19.92 -41.05
N THR A 25 5.36 -20.26 -40.94
CA THR A 25 5.98 -21.33 -41.75
C THR A 25 5.39 -22.69 -41.40
N ARG A 26 5.12 -22.95 -40.11
CA ARG A 26 4.47 -24.16 -39.61
C ARG A 26 3.03 -24.27 -40.10
N GLU A 27 2.24 -23.21 -40.05
CA GLU A 27 0.88 -23.18 -40.58
C GLU A 27 0.85 -23.50 -42.09
N THR A 28 1.77 -22.88 -42.83
CA THR A 28 1.96 -23.15 -44.27
C THR A 28 2.32 -24.62 -44.54
N LEU A 29 3.21 -25.20 -43.75
CA LEU A 29 3.58 -26.62 -43.87
C LEU A 29 2.47 -27.58 -43.44
N LYS A 30 1.64 -27.23 -42.44
CA LYS A 30 0.45 -28.01 -42.07
C LYS A 30 -0.58 -28.02 -43.19
N ALA A 31 -0.86 -26.86 -43.80
CA ALA A 31 -1.73 -26.80 -44.98
C ALA A 31 -1.20 -27.68 -46.13
N ARG A 32 0.12 -27.65 -46.36
CA ARG A 32 0.78 -28.52 -47.35
C ARG A 32 0.72 -30.01 -46.97
N GLN A 33 0.85 -30.36 -45.69
CA GLN A 33 0.72 -31.73 -45.20
C GLN A 33 -0.69 -32.29 -45.48
N SER A 34 -1.73 -31.49 -45.25
CA SER A 34 -3.12 -31.87 -45.57
C SER A 34 -3.34 -32.08 -47.07
N ALA A 35 -2.74 -31.26 -47.93
CA ALA A 35 -2.79 -31.46 -49.39
C ALA A 35 -2.08 -32.74 -49.82
N VAL A 36 -0.84 -32.96 -49.37
CA VAL A 36 -0.04 -34.15 -49.71
C VAL A 36 -0.67 -35.44 -49.17
N ALA A 37 -1.39 -35.40 -48.04
CA ALA A 37 -2.14 -36.57 -47.56
C ALA A 37 -3.22 -37.06 -48.57
N VAL A 38 -3.87 -36.14 -49.28
CA VAL A 38 -4.82 -36.49 -50.36
C VAL A 38 -4.09 -37.09 -51.57
N GLU A 39 -2.90 -36.58 -51.89
CA GLU A 39 -2.05 -37.12 -52.96
C GLU A 39 -1.54 -38.53 -52.65
N VAL A 40 -1.16 -38.81 -51.39
CA VAL A 40 -0.74 -40.15 -50.92
C VAL A 40 -1.88 -41.15 -51.09
N GLU A 41 -3.09 -40.84 -50.64
CA GLU A 41 -4.24 -41.74 -50.80
C GLU A 41 -4.59 -41.99 -52.28
N ALA A 42 -4.50 -40.95 -53.12
CA ALA A 42 -4.70 -41.09 -54.56
C ALA A 42 -3.63 -41.99 -55.22
N ALA A 43 -2.36 -41.84 -54.84
CA ALA A 43 -1.25 -42.65 -55.34
C ALA A 43 -1.34 -44.12 -54.87
N LEU A 44 -1.69 -44.36 -53.60
CA LEU A 44 -1.97 -45.69 -53.06
C LEU A 44 -3.15 -46.36 -53.78
N ALA A 45 -4.22 -45.62 -54.07
CA ALA A 45 -5.37 -46.11 -54.83
C ALA A 45 -5.03 -46.40 -56.30
N ALA A 46 -4.13 -45.64 -56.92
CA ALA A 46 -3.63 -45.90 -58.27
C ALA A 46 -2.74 -47.16 -58.31
N ARG A 47 -1.81 -47.30 -57.36
CA ARG A 47 -0.95 -48.49 -57.21
C ARG A 47 -1.78 -49.75 -56.96
N ARG A 48 -2.80 -49.69 -56.08
CA ARG A 48 -3.74 -50.80 -55.85
C ARG A 48 -4.49 -51.21 -57.12
N ARG A 49 -4.99 -50.25 -57.91
CA ARG A 49 -5.66 -50.52 -59.19
C ARG A 49 -4.73 -51.19 -60.20
N ALA A 50 -3.52 -50.65 -60.41
CA ALA A 50 -2.55 -51.25 -61.33
C ALA A 50 -2.22 -52.72 -61.00
N LEU A 51 -2.15 -53.07 -59.70
CA LEU A 51 -1.90 -54.43 -59.22
C LEU A 51 -3.12 -55.37 -59.33
N ILE A 52 -4.34 -54.85 -59.25
CA ILE A 52 -5.59 -55.66 -59.26
C ILE A 52 -6.15 -55.82 -60.68
N GLU A 53 -6.10 -54.75 -61.50
CA GLU A 53 -6.72 -54.67 -62.83
C GLU A 53 -5.85 -55.31 -63.94
N GLY A 54 -4.68 -55.86 -63.58
CA GLY A 54 -3.80 -56.57 -64.51
C GLY A 54 -3.02 -55.66 -65.45
N ALA A 55 -2.61 -54.47 -64.98
CA ALA A 55 -1.79 -53.54 -65.74
C ALA A 55 -0.43 -54.16 -66.12
N SER A 56 0.21 -53.61 -67.15
CA SER A 56 1.54 -54.08 -67.56
C SER A 56 2.59 -53.84 -66.47
N ALA A 57 3.66 -54.64 -66.48
CA ALA A 57 4.75 -54.52 -65.52
C ALA A 57 5.40 -53.11 -65.51
N ALA A 58 5.34 -52.39 -66.64
CA ALA A 58 5.84 -51.01 -66.74
C ALA A 58 4.92 -50.03 -66.00
N GLU A 59 3.60 -50.14 -66.19
CA GLU A 59 2.60 -49.28 -65.53
C GLU A 59 2.56 -49.50 -64.02
N ALA A 60 2.65 -50.75 -63.56
CA ALA A 60 2.77 -51.07 -62.14
C ALA A 60 4.05 -50.49 -61.51
N ALA A 61 5.18 -50.53 -62.23
CA ALA A 61 6.44 -49.95 -61.77
C ALA A 61 6.45 -48.42 -61.76
N GLU A 62 5.71 -47.76 -62.66
CA GLU A 62 5.50 -46.31 -62.65
C GLU A 62 4.63 -45.88 -61.46
N ALA A 63 3.49 -46.55 -61.26
CA ALA A 63 2.59 -46.28 -60.13
C ALA A 63 3.28 -46.49 -58.77
N GLU A 64 4.17 -47.48 -58.65
CA GLU A 64 4.95 -47.67 -57.43
C GLU A 64 6.06 -46.62 -57.23
N ARG A 65 6.70 -46.11 -58.30
CA ARG A 65 7.65 -44.99 -58.19
C ARG A 65 6.96 -43.71 -57.73
N ALA A 66 5.85 -43.32 -58.38
CA ALA A 66 5.08 -42.15 -58.00
C ALA A 66 4.57 -42.23 -56.54
N CYS A 67 4.11 -43.41 -56.10
CA CYS A 67 3.70 -43.64 -54.71
C CYS A 67 4.85 -43.36 -53.72
N ARG A 68 6.06 -43.89 -53.97
CA ARG A 68 7.23 -43.68 -53.10
C ARG A 68 7.71 -42.23 -53.07
N GLU A 69 7.61 -41.51 -54.18
CA GLU A 69 8.00 -40.08 -54.25
C GLU A 69 7.06 -39.19 -53.41
N ILE A 70 5.76 -39.45 -53.45
CA ILE A 70 4.76 -38.71 -52.67
C ILE A 70 4.85 -39.11 -51.18
N GLU A 71 5.03 -40.40 -50.86
CA GLU A 71 5.31 -40.88 -49.49
C GLU A 71 6.59 -40.24 -48.91
N GLY A 72 7.66 -40.14 -49.69
CA GLY A 72 8.89 -39.46 -49.30
C GLY A 72 8.70 -37.96 -49.06
N THR A 73 7.86 -37.32 -49.87
CA THR A 73 7.48 -35.90 -49.68
C THR A 73 6.67 -35.71 -48.40
N ALA A 74 5.72 -36.61 -48.11
CA ALA A 74 4.93 -36.60 -46.87
C ALA A 74 5.81 -36.79 -45.62
N PHE A 75 6.79 -37.69 -45.70
CA PHE A 75 7.77 -37.91 -44.63
C PHE A 75 8.64 -36.66 -44.40
N GLY A 76 9.16 -36.05 -45.47
CA GLY A 76 9.96 -34.82 -45.38
C GLY A 76 9.20 -33.62 -44.82
N ILE A 77 7.91 -33.46 -45.14
CA ILE A 77 7.05 -32.44 -44.53
C ILE A 77 6.85 -32.71 -43.04
N THR A 78 6.69 -33.98 -42.65
CA THR A 78 6.49 -34.37 -41.25
C THR A 78 7.73 -34.11 -40.39
N ASP A 79 8.93 -34.43 -40.91
CA ASP A 79 10.20 -34.11 -40.24
C ASP A 79 10.43 -32.58 -40.14
N ALA A 80 10.15 -31.83 -41.21
CA ALA A 80 10.22 -30.37 -41.21
C ALA A 80 9.26 -29.72 -40.19
N LEU A 81 8.06 -30.27 -40.02
CA LEU A 81 7.12 -29.83 -38.98
C LEU A 81 7.65 -30.13 -37.57
N ALA A 82 8.23 -31.31 -37.34
CA ALA A 82 8.81 -31.67 -36.04
C ALA A 82 10.05 -30.83 -35.67
N GLU A 83 10.87 -30.44 -36.65
CA GLU A 83 11.96 -29.47 -36.46
C GLU A 83 11.44 -28.06 -36.19
N LEU A 84 10.36 -27.61 -36.85
CA LEU A 84 9.74 -26.32 -36.56
C LEU A 84 9.10 -26.27 -35.18
N ASP A 85 8.40 -27.32 -34.75
CA ASP A 85 7.85 -27.42 -33.39
C ASP A 85 8.96 -27.32 -32.34
N ARG A 86 10.11 -27.99 -32.55
CA ARG A 86 11.30 -27.85 -31.68
C ARG A 86 11.87 -26.43 -31.67
N ARG A 87 11.91 -25.75 -32.82
CA ARG A 87 12.41 -24.35 -32.90
C ARG A 87 11.45 -23.33 -32.29
N ILE A 88 10.14 -23.56 -32.37
CA ILE A 88 9.12 -22.72 -31.75
C ILE A 88 9.25 -22.79 -30.23
N LEU A 89 9.30 -24.00 -29.66
CA LEU A 89 9.50 -24.19 -28.22
C LEU A 89 10.79 -23.50 -27.72
N ALA A 90 11.91 -23.71 -28.40
CA ALA A 90 13.18 -23.06 -28.05
C ALA A 90 13.16 -21.53 -28.21
N ALA A 91 12.31 -20.98 -29.10
CA ALA A 91 12.12 -19.53 -29.23
C ALA A 91 11.22 -18.98 -28.12
N GLU A 92 10.16 -19.70 -27.73
CA GLU A 92 9.27 -19.37 -26.61
C GLU A 92 10.01 -19.39 -25.27
N GLU A 93 10.79 -20.45 -25.00
CA GLU A 93 11.66 -20.56 -23.81
C GLU A 93 12.64 -19.38 -23.70
N ARG A 94 13.26 -18.98 -24.82
CA ARG A 94 14.15 -17.82 -24.86
C ARG A 94 13.42 -16.51 -24.59
N ILE A 95 12.25 -16.29 -25.20
CA ILE A 95 11.43 -15.08 -24.96
C ILE A 95 11.05 -14.96 -23.48
N GLU A 96 10.67 -16.07 -22.83
CA GLU A 96 10.28 -16.04 -21.42
C GLU A 96 11.47 -15.87 -20.47
N ALA A 97 12.64 -16.42 -20.83
CA ALA A 97 13.89 -16.13 -20.14
C ALA A 97 14.30 -14.65 -20.28
N ASP A 98 14.21 -14.08 -21.48
CA ASP A 98 14.51 -12.67 -21.76
C ASP A 98 13.55 -11.74 -21.00
N ARG A 99 12.25 -12.08 -20.92
CA ARG A 99 11.25 -11.36 -20.10
C ARG A 99 11.55 -11.43 -18.61
N THR A 100 11.87 -12.62 -18.09
CA THR A 100 12.21 -12.80 -16.67
C THR A 100 13.44 -12.00 -16.31
N ALA A 101 14.49 -12.03 -17.14
CA ALA A 101 15.69 -11.23 -16.96
C ALA A 101 15.41 -9.72 -17.01
N ALA A 102 14.57 -9.27 -17.95
CA ALA A 102 14.15 -7.87 -18.05
C ALA A 102 13.35 -7.41 -16.81
N GLN A 103 12.47 -8.24 -16.26
CA GLN A 103 11.73 -7.93 -15.04
C GLN A 103 12.67 -7.85 -13.82
N VAL A 104 13.58 -8.81 -13.67
CA VAL A 104 14.60 -8.83 -12.60
C VAL A 104 15.45 -7.55 -12.64
N GLU A 105 15.94 -7.17 -13.82
CA GLU A 105 16.77 -5.96 -13.96
C GLU A 105 15.95 -4.68 -13.74
N ALA A 106 14.72 -4.60 -14.24
CA ALA A 106 13.86 -3.43 -14.02
C ALA A 106 13.61 -3.16 -12.53
N VAL A 107 13.30 -4.20 -11.76
CA VAL A 107 13.07 -4.12 -10.30
C VAL A 107 14.35 -3.74 -9.55
N ALA A 108 15.50 -4.30 -9.95
CA ALA A 108 16.78 -3.97 -9.33
C ALA A 108 17.22 -2.52 -9.62
N VAL A 109 17.04 -2.04 -10.86
CA VAL A 109 17.32 -0.66 -11.27
C VAL A 109 16.40 0.34 -10.57
N GLU A 110 15.12 0.00 -10.37
CA GLU A 110 14.19 0.84 -9.61
C GLU A 110 14.65 1.03 -8.16
N LEU A 111 14.98 -0.07 -7.46
CA LEU A 111 15.55 -0.02 -6.10
C LEU A 111 16.85 0.78 -6.03
N GLU A 112 17.74 0.62 -7.00
CA GLU A 112 19.02 1.36 -7.03
C GLU A 112 18.81 2.86 -7.28
N ARG A 113 17.97 3.22 -8.26
CA ARG A 113 17.59 4.60 -8.57
C ARG A 113 17.02 5.29 -7.33
N ASP A 114 16.07 4.63 -6.67
CA ASP A 114 15.37 5.19 -5.51
C ASP A 114 16.30 5.26 -4.29
N SER A 115 17.18 4.27 -4.09
CA SER A 115 18.23 4.33 -3.07
C SER A 115 19.17 5.52 -3.26
N ALA A 116 19.51 5.86 -4.51
CA ALA A 116 20.37 7.00 -4.84
C ALA A 116 19.62 8.34 -4.69
N ALA A 117 18.33 8.39 -5.03
CA ALA A 117 17.49 9.56 -4.78
C ALA A 117 17.31 9.85 -3.29
N ILE A 118 17.13 8.80 -2.47
CA ILE A 118 17.04 8.90 -1.01
C ILE A 118 18.36 9.37 -0.40
N ASP A 119 19.52 8.81 -0.78
CA ASP A 119 20.83 9.29 -0.30
C ASP A 119 21.04 10.77 -0.67
N ALA A 120 20.69 11.18 -1.89
CA ALA A 120 20.78 12.57 -2.33
C ALA A 120 19.81 13.51 -1.59
N ALA A 121 18.69 13.01 -1.07
CA ALA A 121 17.76 13.75 -0.22
C ALA A 121 18.27 13.81 1.23
N ALA A 122 18.77 12.70 1.78
CA ALA A 122 19.36 12.62 3.11
C ALA A 122 20.56 13.57 3.26
N GLU A 123 21.45 13.62 2.26
CA GLU A 123 22.58 14.56 2.23
C GLU A 123 22.14 16.03 2.21
N LYS A 124 21.01 16.36 1.56
CA LYS A 124 20.43 17.72 1.61
C LYS A 124 19.88 18.03 3.00
N VAL A 125 19.20 17.08 3.65
CA VAL A 125 18.73 17.23 5.03
C VAL A 125 19.91 17.39 5.99
N ARG A 126 20.96 16.57 5.86
CA ARG A 126 22.20 16.67 6.67
C ARG A 126 22.82 18.06 6.58
N ARG A 127 22.96 18.62 5.37
CA ARG A 127 23.43 20.01 5.16
C ARG A 127 22.49 21.06 5.75
N ALA A 128 21.17 20.87 5.64
CA ALA A 128 20.19 21.77 6.26
C ALA A 128 20.31 21.76 7.79
N VAL A 129 20.55 20.60 8.40
CA VAL A 129 20.81 20.44 9.84
C VAL A 129 22.14 21.10 10.25
N GLU A 130 23.21 20.97 9.46
CA GLU A 130 24.47 21.71 9.70
C GLU A 130 24.27 23.25 9.66
N VAL A 131 23.48 23.74 8.71
CA VAL A 131 23.14 25.17 8.60
C VAL A 131 22.28 25.61 9.78
N LEU A 132 21.30 24.79 10.19
CA LEU A 132 20.47 25.03 11.36
C LEU A 132 21.28 25.04 12.67
N ALA A 133 22.26 24.14 12.81
CA ALA A 133 23.17 24.13 13.95
C ALA A 133 23.98 25.43 14.05
N LYS A 134 24.61 25.86 12.94
CA LYS A 134 25.34 27.15 12.87
C LYS A 134 24.43 28.35 13.12
N ALA A 135 23.19 28.32 12.62
CA ALA A 135 22.19 29.35 12.88
C ALA A 135 21.76 29.37 14.37
N SER A 136 21.64 28.20 15.00
CA SER A 136 21.33 28.05 16.43
C SER A 136 22.48 28.55 17.32
N GLU A 137 23.74 28.28 16.95
CA GLU A 137 24.92 28.84 17.62
C GLU A 137 24.95 30.38 17.50
N ALA A 138 24.76 30.92 16.29
CA ALA A 138 24.71 32.37 16.07
C ALA A 138 23.54 33.05 16.80
N PHE A 139 22.37 32.40 16.84
CA PHE A 139 21.20 32.87 17.59
C PHE A 139 21.45 32.83 19.11
N THR A 140 22.07 31.76 19.61
CA THR A 140 22.52 31.66 21.01
C THR A 140 23.47 32.79 21.37
N ALA A 141 24.46 33.08 20.52
CA ALA A 141 25.41 34.17 20.74
C ALA A 141 24.76 35.57 20.69
N ALA A 142 23.64 35.72 19.99
CA ALA A 142 22.85 36.96 19.96
C ALA A 142 21.98 37.16 21.21
N ILE A 143 21.61 36.08 21.93
CA ILE A 143 20.91 36.18 23.22
C ILE A 143 21.94 36.57 24.29
N THR A 144 21.90 37.83 24.71
CA THR A 144 22.81 38.30 25.77
C THR A 144 22.41 37.74 27.14
N PRO A 145 23.36 37.56 28.08
CA PRO A 145 23.05 37.23 29.48
C PRO A 145 22.11 38.23 30.17
N THR A 146 22.01 39.47 29.66
CA THR A 146 21.07 40.49 30.13
C THR A 146 19.65 40.28 29.57
N ALA A 147 19.53 39.69 28.38
CA ALA A 147 18.25 39.41 27.73
C ALA A 147 17.65 38.06 28.15
N ALA A 148 18.47 37.05 28.47
CA ALA A 148 17.99 35.72 28.84
C ALA A 148 17.00 35.70 30.05
N PRO A 149 17.21 36.47 31.14
CA PRO A 149 16.25 36.55 32.24
C PRO A 149 14.90 37.19 31.88
N LEU A 150 14.82 37.95 30.77
CA LEU A 150 13.58 38.55 30.28
C LEU A 150 12.71 37.56 29.51
N PHE A 151 13.19 36.33 29.29
CA PHE A 151 12.45 35.28 28.59
C PHE A 151 11.32 34.71 29.47
N ALA A 152 10.11 35.23 29.28
CA ALA A 152 8.91 34.73 29.93
C ALA A 152 8.20 33.66 29.07
N LYS A 153 8.13 32.42 29.55
CA LYS A 153 7.21 31.42 28.99
C LYS A 153 5.78 31.79 29.38
N ARG A 154 4.85 31.76 28.42
CA ARG A 154 3.46 32.24 28.58
C ARG A 154 2.68 31.54 29.71
N ASP A 155 3.10 30.31 30.05
CA ASP A 155 2.44 29.44 31.03
C ASP A 155 3.18 29.33 32.38
N MET A 156 4.20 30.17 32.63
CA MET A 156 4.98 30.13 33.88
C MET A 156 5.09 31.50 34.55
N HIS A 157 4.67 31.57 35.83
CA HIS A 157 4.63 32.81 36.59
C HIS A 157 6.02 33.24 37.10
N GLY A 158 6.69 34.11 36.35
CA GLY A 158 7.77 34.96 36.87
C GLY A 158 9.13 34.84 36.17
N VAL A 159 10.00 35.81 36.50
CA VAL A 159 11.41 35.85 36.08
C VAL A 159 12.20 34.77 36.82
N ARG A 160 13.07 34.03 36.12
CA ARG A 160 14.06 33.14 36.74
C ARG A 160 15.46 33.66 36.46
N ASP A 161 16.21 33.97 37.52
CA ASP A 161 17.60 34.44 37.49
C ASP A 161 18.61 33.33 37.11
N GLY A 162 18.26 32.41 36.20
CA GLY A 162 19.04 31.20 35.95
C GLY A 162 18.76 30.44 34.66
N GLU A 163 17.99 31.00 33.71
CA GLU A 163 17.98 30.46 32.34
C GLU A 163 19.14 31.06 31.55
N SER A 164 20.00 30.21 31.02
CA SER A 164 21.16 30.62 30.23
C SER A 164 20.76 30.92 28.78
N PRO A 165 21.52 31.76 28.03
CA PRO A 165 21.27 32.01 26.61
C PRO A 165 21.08 30.75 25.77
N GLU A 166 21.85 29.70 26.05
CA GLU A 166 21.79 28.39 25.38
C GLU A 166 20.42 27.72 25.57
N ARG A 167 19.84 27.81 26.78
CA ARG A 167 18.52 27.23 27.08
C ARG A 167 17.39 28.00 26.42
N VAL A 168 17.47 29.33 26.42
CA VAL A 168 16.48 30.19 25.75
C VAL A 168 16.54 29.97 24.24
N ALA A 169 17.75 29.93 23.66
CA ALA A 169 17.95 29.63 22.24
C ALA A 169 17.41 28.25 21.87
N ALA A 170 17.78 27.19 22.60
CA ALA A 170 17.31 25.84 22.35
C ALA A 170 15.77 25.73 22.41
N PHE A 171 15.13 26.40 23.38
CA PHE A 171 13.67 26.41 23.48
C PHE A 171 12.99 27.10 22.29
N LEU A 172 13.50 28.27 21.88
CA LEU A 172 12.96 29.03 20.75
C LEU A 172 13.22 28.34 19.41
N VAL A 173 14.42 27.78 19.19
CA VAL A 173 14.74 26.97 18.01
C VAL A 173 13.86 25.72 17.96
N GLY A 174 13.62 25.05 19.08
CA GLY A 174 12.67 23.93 19.16
C GLY A 174 11.25 24.31 18.72
N HIS A 175 10.75 25.49 19.12
CA HIS A 175 9.44 25.98 18.67
C HIS A 175 9.41 26.32 17.19
N MET A 176 10.48 26.91 16.65
CA MET A 176 10.58 27.19 15.21
C MET A 176 10.62 25.90 14.38
N ILE A 177 11.31 24.85 14.86
CA ILE A 177 11.33 23.53 14.22
C ILE A 177 9.94 22.88 14.28
N ALA A 178 9.30 22.86 15.45
CA ALA A 178 7.96 22.26 15.62
C ALA A 178 6.90 22.95 14.75
N GLY A 179 6.96 24.28 14.62
CA GLY A 179 6.06 25.04 13.74
C GLY A 179 6.35 24.86 12.24
N ALA A 180 7.61 24.60 11.86
CA ALA A 180 7.99 24.38 10.46
C ALA A 180 7.82 22.92 9.99
N LEU A 181 7.92 21.95 10.90
CA LEU A 181 7.90 20.53 10.62
C LEU A 181 6.91 19.79 11.55
N PRO A 182 5.60 20.05 11.43
CA PRO A 182 4.58 19.54 12.37
C PRO A 182 4.42 18.01 12.38
N MET A 183 4.98 17.30 11.37
CA MET A 183 4.98 15.84 11.29
C MET A 183 6.15 15.18 12.03
N ILE A 184 7.08 15.95 12.62
CA ILE A 184 8.16 15.41 13.44
C ILE A 184 7.67 15.36 14.89
N GLU A 185 7.33 14.16 15.36
CA GLU A 185 7.01 13.91 16.77
C GLU A 185 8.26 14.13 17.65
N VAL A 186 8.33 15.30 18.29
CA VAL A 186 9.34 15.58 19.31
C VAL A 186 8.96 14.80 20.57
N SER A 187 9.85 13.89 21.01
CA SER A 187 9.51 12.85 21.97
C SER A 187 8.98 13.37 23.32
N GLU A 188 7.98 12.65 23.83
CA GLU A 188 7.42 12.64 25.20
C GLU A 188 6.94 13.95 25.86
N ALA A 189 7.32 15.14 25.41
CA ALA A 189 6.59 16.36 25.76
C ALA A 189 5.25 16.43 25.01
N GLY A 190 5.20 15.89 23.78
CA GLY A 190 3.96 15.74 22.99
C GLY A 190 3.07 14.55 23.40
N ARG A 191 3.39 13.80 24.47
CA ARG A 191 2.70 12.53 24.80
C ARG A 191 1.33 12.66 25.46
N HIS A 192 0.81 13.87 25.64
CA HIS A 192 -0.48 14.08 26.29
C HIS A 192 -1.69 13.86 25.36
N GLU A 193 -1.47 13.67 24.06
CA GLU A 193 -2.53 13.45 23.06
C GLU A 193 -2.51 11.99 22.57
N GLN A 194 -3.68 11.34 22.59
CA GLN A 194 -3.81 9.86 22.53
C GLN A 194 -4.02 9.30 21.10
N TYR A 195 -3.16 9.64 20.12
CA TYR A 195 -3.05 8.97 18.81
C TYR A 195 -1.59 9.10 18.28
N GLY A 196 -0.98 8.20 17.49
CA GLY A 196 -1.38 6.85 17.07
C GLY A 196 -0.38 6.20 16.05
N TYR A 197 0.00 4.93 16.24
CA TYR A 197 0.85 4.12 15.32
C TYR A 197 2.23 4.68 14.87
N VAL A 198 3.00 5.28 15.79
CA VAL A 198 4.47 5.19 15.73
C VAL A 198 4.98 4.73 17.09
N SER A 199 5.95 3.81 17.12
CA SER A 199 6.55 3.34 18.37
C SER A 199 7.30 4.52 19.03
N PRO A 200 6.90 5.02 20.21
CA PRO A 200 7.51 6.19 20.84
C PRO A 200 8.84 5.86 21.54
N ARG A 201 9.55 4.84 21.05
CA ARG A 201 10.95 4.65 21.40
C ARG A 201 11.69 5.87 20.84
N PRO A 202 12.49 6.59 21.64
CA PRO A 202 13.50 7.47 21.08
C PRO A 202 14.23 6.68 20.01
N ILE A 203 14.44 7.29 18.84
CA ILE A 203 15.37 6.73 17.87
C ILE A 203 16.72 6.74 18.59
N GLU A 204 17.13 5.57 19.11
CA GLU A 204 18.46 5.39 19.68
C GLU A 204 19.44 5.92 18.64
N ALA A 205 20.41 6.73 19.07
CA ALA A 205 21.37 7.33 18.17
C ALA A 205 22.23 6.21 17.54
N THR A 206 21.73 5.62 16.46
CA THR A 206 22.39 4.59 15.68
C THR A 206 23.73 5.16 15.26
N ALA A 207 24.82 4.47 15.63
CA ALA A 207 26.17 5.03 15.52
C ALA A 207 26.54 5.35 14.06
N GLY A 208 26.33 6.61 13.65
CA GLY A 208 26.68 7.12 12.33
C GLY A 208 25.92 8.39 11.94
N ASP A 209 26.58 9.26 11.16
CA ASP A 209 26.05 10.55 10.69
C ASP A 209 25.00 10.44 9.56
N ASP A 210 24.57 9.22 9.21
CA ASP A 210 23.69 8.91 8.08
C ASP A 210 22.76 7.71 8.39
N PRO A 211 21.65 7.93 9.11
CA PRO A 211 20.70 6.88 9.44
C PRO A 211 19.91 6.37 8.22
N ALA A 212 19.74 7.21 7.19
CA ALA A 212 19.03 6.81 5.96
C ALA A 212 19.77 5.68 5.23
N LYS A 213 21.10 5.75 5.20
CA LYS A 213 21.94 4.70 4.61
C LYS A 213 21.90 3.39 5.38
N ALA A 214 21.96 3.45 6.72
CA ALA A 214 21.93 2.24 7.55
C ALA A 214 20.56 1.55 7.55
N LEU A 215 19.48 2.33 7.66
CA LEU A 215 18.13 1.80 7.90
C LEU A 215 17.31 1.56 6.63
N LEU A 216 17.66 2.20 5.50
CA LEU A 216 16.85 2.16 4.28
C LEU A 216 17.67 1.87 3.01
N THR A 217 18.62 2.73 2.63
CA THR A 217 19.25 2.63 1.29
C THR A 217 20.30 1.52 1.20
N GLY A 218 20.91 1.11 2.31
CA GLY A 218 21.70 -0.13 2.43
C GLY A 218 20.85 -1.38 2.16
N PRO A 219 19.78 -1.61 2.94
CA PRO A 219 18.81 -2.68 2.69
C PRO A 219 18.24 -2.69 1.26
N MET A 220 17.88 -1.54 0.68
CA MET A 220 17.38 -1.47 -0.71
C MET A 220 18.39 -2.00 -1.74
N ARG A 221 19.68 -1.68 -1.58
CA ARG A 221 20.74 -2.18 -2.48
C ARG A 221 21.03 -3.66 -2.27
N ALA A 222 20.97 -4.13 -1.03
CA ALA A 222 21.07 -5.56 -0.73
C ALA A 222 19.91 -6.34 -1.38
N GLN A 223 18.69 -5.79 -1.33
CA GLN A 223 17.53 -6.36 -2.02
C GLN A 223 17.70 -6.36 -3.54
N ALA A 224 18.20 -5.28 -4.14
CA ALA A 224 18.48 -5.23 -5.58
C ALA A 224 19.52 -6.28 -6.01
N ALA A 225 20.57 -6.49 -5.21
CA ALA A 225 21.55 -7.54 -5.44
C ALA A 225 20.95 -8.95 -5.28
N ALA A 226 20.12 -9.18 -4.25
CA ALA A 226 19.43 -10.46 -4.03
C ALA A 226 18.43 -10.80 -5.16
N VAL A 227 17.73 -9.79 -5.71
CA VAL A 227 16.85 -9.94 -6.87
C VAL A 227 17.66 -10.35 -8.12
N ARG A 228 18.78 -9.68 -8.41
CA ARG A 228 19.67 -10.10 -9.52
C ARG A 228 20.32 -11.47 -9.30
N GLY A 229 20.59 -11.84 -8.05
CA GLY A 229 21.12 -13.16 -7.68
C GLY A 229 20.10 -14.30 -7.71
N GLY A 230 18.80 -14.01 -7.85
CA GLY A 230 17.72 -14.98 -7.74
C GLY A 230 17.45 -15.47 -6.31
N GLU A 231 18.03 -14.81 -5.30
CA GLU A 231 17.82 -15.09 -3.87
C GLU A 231 16.52 -14.47 -3.35
N ALA A 232 15.99 -13.46 -4.05
CA ALA A 232 14.72 -12.80 -3.75
C ALA A 232 13.83 -12.68 -5.01
N PRO A 233 12.50 -12.72 -4.87
CA PRO A 233 11.59 -12.57 -6.01
C PRO A 233 11.61 -11.14 -6.58
N PRO A 234 11.42 -10.95 -7.90
CA PRO A 234 11.35 -9.64 -8.55
C PRO A 234 9.97 -8.98 -8.34
N VAL A 235 9.58 -8.80 -7.07
CA VAL A 235 8.33 -8.18 -6.63
C VAL A 235 8.66 -7.24 -5.47
N LEU A 236 8.34 -5.96 -5.64
CA LEU A 236 8.53 -4.95 -4.60
C LEU A 236 7.39 -5.02 -3.57
N ALA A 237 7.76 -4.96 -2.28
CA ALA A 237 6.80 -4.81 -1.21
C ALA A 237 6.15 -3.42 -1.29
N GLN A 238 4.82 -3.38 -1.38
CA GLN A 238 4.06 -2.13 -1.42
C GLN A 238 3.87 -1.56 -0.01
N TYR A 239 3.85 -0.24 0.10
CA TYR A 239 3.45 0.43 1.33
C TYR A 239 1.96 0.20 1.57
N LEU A 240 1.64 -0.59 2.60
CA LEU A 240 0.28 -0.70 3.12
C LEU A 240 0.10 0.37 4.19
N ARG A 241 -0.85 1.29 3.97
CA ARG A 241 -1.21 2.29 4.97
C ARG A 241 -1.73 1.57 6.22
N PRO A 242 -1.19 1.85 7.43
CA PRO A 242 -1.71 1.22 8.65
C PRO A 242 -3.18 1.58 8.83
N GLU A 243 -3.95 0.61 9.32
CA GLU A 243 -5.37 0.78 9.59
C GLU A 243 -5.57 1.88 10.66
N PRO A 244 -6.33 2.95 10.37
CA PRO A 244 -6.58 4.02 11.34
C PRO A 244 -7.25 3.51 12.62
N ASN A 245 -7.11 4.25 13.73
CA ASN A 245 -8.01 4.02 14.86
C ASN A 245 -9.41 4.52 14.47
N PHE A 246 -10.38 3.61 14.48
CA PHE A 246 -11.79 3.91 14.18
C PHE A 246 -12.66 4.08 15.43
N GLU A 247 -12.11 3.92 16.64
CA GLU A 247 -12.86 4.24 17.87
C GLU A 247 -13.36 5.69 17.81
N PRO A 248 -14.68 5.94 17.99
CA PRO A 248 -15.20 7.29 18.02
C PRO A 248 -14.73 8.02 19.29
N ASP A 249 -14.41 9.31 19.14
CA ASP A 249 -13.91 10.14 20.22
C ASP A 249 -14.86 10.14 21.44
N ARG A 250 -14.25 10.28 22.62
CA ARG A 250 -14.98 10.30 23.90
C ARG A 250 -15.46 11.71 24.25
N GLU A 251 -15.90 12.45 23.24
CA GLU A 251 -16.41 13.81 23.45
C GLU A 251 -17.66 13.76 24.34
N GLU A 252 -17.69 14.65 25.33
CA GLU A 252 -18.84 14.88 26.20
C GLU A 252 -19.33 16.31 25.98
N ILE A 253 -20.63 16.48 25.75
CA ILE A 253 -21.25 17.79 25.61
C ILE A 253 -22.11 18.11 26.83
N GLU A 254 -22.16 19.38 27.19
CA GLU A 254 -23.05 19.86 28.24
C GLU A 254 -24.51 19.90 27.75
N VAL A 255 -25.43 19.39 28.56
CA VAL A 255 -26.89 19.45 28.33
C VAL A 255 -27.67 19.73 29.61
N TYR A 256 -28.86 20.30 29.43
CA TYR A 256 -29.83 20.62 30.47
C TYR A 256 -30.87 19.49 30.53
N VAL A 257 -30.69 18.57 31.48
CA VAL A 257 -31.57 17.39 31.63
C VAL A 257 -32.91 17.81 32.21
N THR A 258 -33.97 17.81 31.41
CA THR A 258 -35.32 18.27 31.80
C THR A 258 -36.12 17.19 32.51
N SER A 259 -35.90 15.92 32.16
CA SER A 259 -36.54 14.74 32.76
C SER A 259 -35.49 13.69 33.12
N ARG A 260 -35.71 12.92 34.20
CA ARG A 260 -34.80 11.82 34.56
C ARG A 260 -34.87 10.72 33.50
N PHE A 261 -33.73 10.19 33.09
CA PHE A 261 -33.64 9.02 32.21
C PHE A 261 -32.47 8.12 32.61
N SER A 262 -32.42 6.91 32.08
CA SER A 262 -31.29 5.99 32.27
C SER A 262 -30.76 5.44 30.95
N TYR A 263 -29.47 5.14 30.86
CA TYR A 263 -28.86 4.55 29.67
C TYR A 263 -27.79 3.51 30.05
N LEU A 264 -27.46 2.61 29.12
CA LEU A 264 -26.43 1.60 29.34
C LEU A 264 -25.06 2.14 28.91
N LYS A 265 -24.12 2.23 29.84
CA LYS A 265 -22.70 2.48 29.54
C LYS A 265 -22.03 1.26 28.88
N LYS A 266 -22.48 0.05 29.22
CA LYS A 266 -21.90 -1.23 28.80
C LYS A 266 -22.95 -2.34 28.88
N THR A 267 -22.91 -3.32 27.98
CA THR A 267 -23.88 -4.44 28.00
C THR A 267 -23.68 -5.30 29.26
N GLY A 268 -24.77 -5.60 29.97
CA GLY A 268 -24.76 -6.37 31.22
C GLY A 268 -24.41 -5.59 32.49
N TYR A 269 -24.24 -4.26 32.42
CA TYR A 269 -23.99 -3.39 33.58
C TYR A 269 -25.29 -2.74 34.07
N VAL A 270 -25.27 -2.24 35.32
CA VAL A 270 -26.38 -1.44 35.86
C VAL A 270 -26.53 -0.15 35.03
N PRO A 271 -27.76 0.24 34.60
CA PRO A 271 -27.97 1.49 33.89
C PRO A 271 -27.50 2.71 34.68
N GLU A 272 -26.88 3.67 34.01
CA GLU A 272 -26.54 4.95 34.61
C GLU A 272 -27.79 5.85 34.64
N ILE A 273 -28.14 6.35 35.83
CA ILE A 273 -29.26 7.27 36.03
C ILE A 273 -28.79 8.70 35.83
N VAL A 274 -29.35 9.37 34.83
CA VAL A 274 -29.16 10.79 34.57
C VAL A 274 -30.27 11.57 35.28
N SER A 275 -29.87 12.36 36.28
CA SER A 275 -30.76 13.22 37.08
C SER A 275 -30.99 14.59 36.44
N ILE A 276 -32.13 15.23 36.79
CA ILE A 276 -32.51 16.58 36.36
C ILE A 276 -31.52 17.59 36.95
N ARG A 277 -30.54 18.00 36.14
CA ARG A 277 -29.50 19.01 36.38
C ARG A 277 -28.72 19.25 35.07
N GLN A 278 -27.88 20.27 35.05
CA GLN A 278 -26.87 20.49 34.01
C GLN A 278 -25.81 19.38 34.13
N GLN A 279 -25.55 18.64 33.06
CA GLN A 279 -24.59 17.52 33.04
C GLN A 279 -23.78 17.49 31.75
N HIS A 280 -22.55 17.00 31.85
CA HIS A 280 -21.78 16.56 30.70
C HIS A 280 -22.15 15.09 30.43
N LEU A 281 -22.49 14.77 29.18
CA LEU A 281 -22.83 13.42 28.74
C LEU A 281 -22.09 13.13 27.44
N PRO A 282 -21.73 11.86 27.17
CA PRO A 282 -21.16 11.47 25.87
C PRO A 282 -22.07 11.94 24.72
N THR A 283 -21.50 12.60 23.71
CA THR A 283 -22.25 13.21 22.58
C THR A 283 -23.42 12.36 22.07
N PRO A 284 -23.27 11.07 21.73
CA PRO A 284 -24.40 10.29 21.19
C PRO A 284 -25.51 9.98 22.22
N VAL A 285 -25.20 9.96 23.53
CA VAL A 285 -26.20 9.83 24.60
C VAL A 285 -26.96 11.15 24.75
N ALA A 286 -26.24 12.28 24.68
CA ALA A 286 -26.82 13.60 24.74
C ALA A 286 -27.76 13.88 23.55
N GLU A 287 -27.36 13.52 22.33
CA GLU A 287 -28.17 13.64 21.12
C GLU A 287 -29.45 12.80 21.21
N ALA A 288 -29.36 11.53 21.61
CA ALA A 288 -30.53 10.67 21.82
C ALA A 288 -31.47 11.21 22.93
N ALA A 289 -30.91 11.81 23.99
CA ALA A 289 -31.68 12.44 25.07
C ALA A 289 -32.41 13.72 24.61
N ILE A 290 -31.81 14.49 23.71
CA ILE A 290 -32.43 15.66 23.08
C ILE A 290 -33.54 15.23 22.11
N GLU A 291 -33.30 14.23 21.27
CA GLU A 291 -34.30 13.70 20.33
C GLU A 291 -35.54 13.15 21.04
N GLN A 292 -35.36 12.51 22.19
CA GLN A 292 -36.47 12.04 23.04
C GLN A 292 -37.09 13.13 23.93
N GLY A 293 -36.61 14.38 23.88
CA GLY A 293 -37.13 15.52 24.65
C GLY A 293 -36.90 15.43 26.17
N VAL A 294 -35.97 14.59 26.63
CA VAL A 294 -35.62 14.43 28.05
C VAL A 294 -34.41 15.29 28.47
N ALA A 295 -33.74 15.92 27.50
CA ALA A 295 -32.72 16.95 27.69
C ALA A 295 -32.84 18.05 26.62
N GLU A 296 -32.27 19.22 26.87
CA GLU A 296 -32.11 20.31 25.91
C GLU A 296 -30.63 20.73 25.81
N ARG A 297 -30.18 21.18 24.63
CA ARG A 297 -28.80 21.67 24.42
C ARG A 297 -28.59 23.04 25.07
N ASP A 298 -29.55 23.94 24.89
CA ASP A 298 -29.55 25.27 25.50
C ASP A 298 -30.33 25.27 26.82
N MET A 299 -30.10 26.27 27.67
CA MET A 299 -30.81 26.38 28.96
C MET A 299 -32.31 26.68 28.74
N PRO A 300 -33.24 25.81 29.20
CA PRO A 300 -34.67 26.03 29.01
C PRO A 300 -35.16 27.31 29.69
N ALA A 301 -36.09 28.05 29.06
CA ALA A 301 -36.65 29.28 29.64
C ALA A 301 -37.35 29.09 31.00
N ASN A 302 -37.79 27.86 31.31
CA ASN A 302 -38.40 27.46 32.57
C ASN A 302 -37.44 26.72 33.53
N TRP A 303 -36.14 26.67 33.24
CA TRP A 303 -35.14 25.83 33.94
C TRP A 303 -35.16 25.99 35.46
N SER A 304 -35.26 27.22 35.96
CA SER A 304 -35.35 27.51 37.40
C SER A 304 -36.57 26.86 38.09
N ASN A 305 -37.67 26.67 37.36
CA ASN A 305 -38.87 25.99 37.87
C ASN A 305 -38.70 24.46 37.83
N VAL A 306 -38.08 23.93 36.76
CA VAL A 306 -37.73 22.51 36.62
C VAL A 306 -36.79 22.07 37.73
N MET A 307 -35.70 22.83 37.97
CA MET A 307 -34.74 22.58 39.04
C MET A 307 -35.38 22.68 40.43
N ARG A 308 -36.25 23.68 40.69
CA ARG A 308 -36.95 23.82 41.97
C ARG A 308 -37.90 22.63 42.23
N ALA A 309 -38.61 22.16 41.20
CA ALA A 309 -39.46 20.98 41.30
C ALA A 309 -38.66 19.68 41.53
N ALA A 310 -37.47 19.56 40.93
CA ALA A 310 -36.56 18.44 41.15
C ALA A 310 -35.97 18.44 42.57
N GLN A 311 -35.55 19.61 43.08
CA GLN A 311 -35.02 19.78 44.44
C GLN A 311 -36.06 19.46 45.52
N ALA A 312 -37.32 19.82 45.31
CA ALA A 312 -38.43 19.46 46.21
C ALA A 312 -38.66 17.94 46.34
N ARG A 313 -38.09 17.13 45.44
CA ARG A 313 -38.15 15.65 45.42
C ARG A 313 -36.76 15.00 45.52
N ALA A 314 -35.79 15.70 46.10
CA ALA A 314 -34.41 15.22 46.22
C ALA A 314 -34.18 14.21 47.37
N GLY A 315 -35.16 14.04 48.26
CA GLY A 315 -35.11 13.06 49.35
C GLY A 315 -35.61 11.65 48.99
N ASP A 316 -36.24 11.49 47.83
CA ASP A 316 -36.77 10.19 47.39
C ASP A 316 -35.64 9.32 46.80
N SER A 317 -35.48 8.11 47.33
CA SER A 317 -34.56 7.11 46.79
C SER A 317 -35.22 6.41 45.60
N TYR A 318 -34.91 6.84 44.38
CA TYR A 318 -35.46 6.28 43.16
C TYR A 318 -34.88 4.89 42.85
N SER A 319 -35.74 3.93 42.52
CA SER A 319 -35.33 2.63 42.01
C SER A 319 -34.81 2.75 40.57
N ILE A 320 -33.84 1.92 40.19
CA ILE A 320 -33.38 1.81 38.78
C ILE A 320 -34.50 1.43 37.81
N PHE A 321 -35.59 0.84 38.32
CA PHE A 321 -36.77 0.45 37.54
C PHE A 321 -37.84 1.56 37.43
N GLU A 322 -37.70 2.67 38.15
CA GLU A 322 -38.63 3.82 38.14
C GLU A 322 -38.16 4.94 37.20
N VAL A 323 -36.92 4.87 36.72
CA VAL A 323 -36.34 5.86 35.80
C VAL A 323 -36.52 5.39 34.35
N PRO A 324 -37.21 6.15 33.48
CA PRO A 324 -37.40 5.78 32.08
C PRO A 324 -36.08 5.45 31.38
N PRO A 325 -35.96 4.29 30.70
CA PRO A 325 -34.78 3.98 29.91
C PRO A 325 -34.81 4.77 28.59
N LEU A 326 -33.68 5.40 28.24
CA LEU A 326 -33.44 6.03 26.95
C LEU A 326 -33.39 5.01 25.79
N GLY A 327 -33.28 3.72 26.11
CA GLY A 327 -33.08 2.64 25.13
C GLY A 327 -31.69 2.63 24.47
N PHE A 328 -30.77 3.48 24.94
CA PHE A 328 -29.45 3.67 24.36
C PHE A 328 -28.36 2.85 25.07
N ASN A 329 -27.49 2.22 24.29
CA ASN A 329 -26.30 1.51 24.78
C ASN A 329 -25.03 2.05 24.12
N LEU A 330 -24.16 2.64 24.93
CA LEU A 330 -22.94 3.32 24.48
C LEU A 330 -21.87 2.36 23.96
N GLU A 331 -21.76 1.14 24.49
CA GLU A 331 -20.79 0.14 24.01
C GLU A 331 -21.19 -0.38 22.62
N GLU A 332 -22.48 -0.72 22.45
CA GLU A 332 -23.01 -1.21 21.18
C GLU A 332 -22.98 -0.11 20.10
N TRP A 333 -23.32 1.13 20.45
CA TRP A 333 -23.16 2.27 19.53
C TRP A 333 -21.70 2.47 19.11
N ARG A 334 -20.74 2.43 20.05
CA ARG A 334 -19.31 2.55 19.73
C ARG A 334 -18.86 1.43 18.80
N ALA A 335 -19.23 0.18 19.08
CA ALA A 335 -18.88 -0.96 18.23
C ALA A 335 -19.46 -0.84 16.80
N ALA A 336 -20.71 -0.39 16.68
CA ALA A 336 -21.36 -0.15 15.39
C ALA A 336 -20.71 1.00 14.61
N GLU A 337 -20.38 2.10 15.28
CA GLU A 337 -19.75 3.28 14.66
C GLU A 337 -18.30 2.99 14.23
N THR A 338 -17.50 2.33 15.09
CA THR A 338 -16.16 1.83 14.73
C THR A 338 -16.22 0.94 13.49
N LYS A 339 -17.19 0.00 13.44
CA LYS A 339 -17.40 -0.87 12.28
C LYS A 339 -17.78 -0.07 11.02
N ARG A 340 -18.71 0.89 11.12
CA ARG A 340 -19.14 1.74 10.01
C ARG A 340 -17.99 2.56 9.43
N ARG A 341 -17.17 3.17 10.29
CA ARG A 341 -15.97 3.95 9.89
C ARG A 341 -14.94 3.05 9.19
N ARG A 342 -14.70 1.84 9.73
CA ARG A 342 -13.82 0.83 9.14
C ARG A 342 -14.30 0.39 7.75
N GLU A 343 -15.57 0.07 7.61
CA GLU A 343 -16.16 -0.37 6.34
C GLU A 343 -16.07 0.72 5.26
N ALA A 344 -16.33 1.99 5.62
CA ALA A 344 -16.14 3.12 4.70
C ALA A 344 -14.68 3.25 4.24
N TRP A 345 -13.72 3.18 5.17
CA TRP A 345 -12.29 3.27 4.84
C TRP A 345 -11.80 2.11 3.95
N LEU A 346 -12.29 0.89 4.19
CA LEU A 346 -11.94 -0.27 3.34
C LEU A 346 -12.46 -0.09 1.90
N VAL A 347 -13.65 0.50 1.73
CA VAL A 347 -14.18 0.84 0.39
C VAL A 347 -13.33 1.90 -0.29
N GLU A 348 -12.87 2.93 0.43
CA GLU A 348 -11.95 3.95 -0.11
C GLU A 348 -10.60 3.35 -0.53
N GLN A 349 -10.03 2.44 0.28
CA GLN A 349 -8.77 1.77 -0.08
C GLN A 349 -8.91 0.87 -1.33
N GLN A 350 -10.03 0.16 -1.47
CA GLN A 350 -10.30 -0.67 -2.67
C GLN A 350 -10.53 0.15 -3.95
N GLN A 351 -10.89 1.43 -3.84
CA GLN A 351 -11.03 2.33 -4.99
C GLN A 351 -9.73 3.07 -5.35
N ALA A 352 -8.73 3.04 -4.46
CA ALA A 352 -7.44 3.72 -4.63
C ALA A 352 -6.29 2.79 -5.06
N ALA A 353 -6.54 1.48 -5.11
CA ALA A 353 -5.60 0.42 -5.51
C ALA A 353 -5.83 -0.03 -6.97
#